data_AF-A0A4Q7VM43-F1
#
_entry.id   AF-A0A4Q7VM43-F1
#
_cell.length_a   1.000
_cell.length_b   1.000
_cell.length_c   1.000
_cell.angle_alpha   90.00
_cell.angle_beta   90.00
_cell.angle_gamma   90.00
#
_symmetry.space_group_name_H-M   'P 1'
#
loop_
_entity.id
_entity.type
_entity.pdbx_description
1 polymer ?
#
loop_
_entity_poly.entity_id
_entity_poly.type
_entity_poly.pdbx_seq_one_letter_code
_entity_poly.pdbx_strand_id
1 'polypeptide(L)'
;MKKANLSFLMALFASLVLSSCESSGTQSIKSPTTIQGQTIAKPITYEVLVKNPDSNDEWQTECLENTDIKQMSGDIIHAVLTGKLKAYDYFDNHLLTKSEIKAILKKNGNQNNIGNIQFQEEWYWDKENAQLQKKVKSLMFGYEICGENNKVRGYRASFVVNLGRD
;
A
#
# COMPACT_ATOMS: atom_id res chain seq x y z
N MET A 1 33.34 67.56 -19.60
CA MET A 1 34.44 66.66 -19.16
C MET A 1 34.21 66.42 -17.67
N LYS A 2 34.06 65.23 -17.09
CA LYS A 2 34.38 63.85 -17.47
C LYS A 2 33.22 62.93 -17.05
N LYS A 3 33.00 61.88 -17.85
CA LYS A 3 32.15 60.73 -17.55
C LYS A 3 32.74 59.97 -16.36
N ALA A 4 32.08 60.04 -15.21
CA ALA A 4 32.23 59.14 -14.07
C ALA A 4 30.96 59.38 -13.25
N ASN A 5 29.94 58.53 -13.28
CA ASN A 5 29.87 57.37 -12.40
C ASN A 5 28.71 56.47 -12.84
N LEU A 6 28.62 56.14 -14.14
CA LEU A 6 27.62 55.17 -14.62
C LEU A 6 28.01 53.72 -14.31
N SER A 7 29.29 53.47 -14.00
CA SER A 7 29.80 52.15 -13.63
C SER A 7 29.59 51.76 -12.16
N PHE A 8 29.18 52.69 -11.29
CA PHE A 8 28.95 52.37 -9.86
C PHE A 8 27.52 51.87 -9.60
N LEU A 9 26.55 52.22 -10.45
CA LEU A 9 25.17 51.71 -10.34
C LEU A 9 24.99 50.29 -10.90
N MET A 10 25.87 49.81 -11.79
CA MET A 10 25.84 48.42 -12.28
C MET A 10 26.48 47.42 -11.30
N ALA A 11 27.30 47.87 -10.36
CA ALA A 11 27.94 46.99 -9.38
C ALA A 11 27.01 46.61 -8.20
N LEU A 12 25.94 47.38 -7.96
CA LEU A 12 24.97 47.10 -6.88
C LEU A 12 23.84 46.13 -7.29
N PHE A 13 23.64 45.87 -8.59
CA PHE A 13 22.65 44.91 -9.08
C PHE A 13 23.22 43.52 -9.37
N ALA A 14 24.55 43.36 -9.39
CA ALA A 14 25.21 42.08 -9.64
C ALA A 14 25.35 41.19 -8.39
N SER A 15 25.07 41.70 -7.19
CA SER A 15 25.16 40.96 -5.92
C SER A 15 23.83 40.36 -5.44
N LEU A 16 22.72 40.59 -6.15
CA LEU A 16 21.39 40.07 -5.79
C LEU A 16 21.02 38.72 -6.47
N VAL A 17 21.95 38.09 -7.19
CA VAL A 17 21.68 36.87 -7.99
C VAL A 17 22.13 35.56 -7.31
N LEU A 18 22.50 35.56 -6.03
CA LEU A 18 22.97 34.35 -5.33
C LEU A 18 22.12 33.94 -4.11
N SER A 19 20.82 34.24 -4.13
CA SER A 19 19.88 33.70 -3.14
C SER A 19 18.64 33.11 -3.80
N SER A 20 18.85 32.23 -4.77
CA SER A 20 17.89 31.16 -5.07
C SER A 20 18.54 29.83 -4.69
N CYS A 21 18.63 29.61 -3.38
CA CYS A 21 18.72 28.25 -2.88
C CYS A 21 17.29 27.70 -2.98
N GLU A 22 16.94 27.16 -4.14
CA GLU A 22 15.83 26.23 -4.24
C GLU A 22 16.28 25.00 -3.45
N SER A 23 16.03 25.00 -2.14
CA SER A 23 15.98 23.76 -1.40
C SER A 23 14.78 23.01 -1.97
N SER A 24 15.03 22.27 -3.04
CA SER A 24 14.20 21.14 -3.43
C SER A 24 13.98 20.37 -2.14
N GLY A 25 12.76 20.48 -1.62
CA GLY A 25 12.36 19.88 -0.37
C GLY A 25 12.78 18.43 -0.44
N THR A 26 13.85 18.09 0.27
CA THR A 26 14.13 16.71 0.61
C THR A 26 12.89 16.32 1.37
N GLN A 27 12.00 15.58 0.69
CA GLN A 27 10.93 14.87 1.36
C GLN A 27 11.64 14.05 2.41
N SER A 28 11.59 14.54 3.65
CA SER A 28 11.92 13.75 4.81
C SER A 28 11.14 12.47 4.62
N ILE A 29 11.85 11.38 4.32
CA ILE A 29 11.30 10.05 4.41
C ILE A 29 10.83 9.99 5.86
N LYS A 30 9.52 10.17 6.07
CA LYS A 30 8.93 10.10 7.40
C LYS A 30 9.43 8.79 7.98
N SER A 31 10.18 8.88 9.08
CA SER A 31 10.51 7.73 9.91
C SER A 31 9.23 6.91 10.12
N PRO A 32 9.31 5.57 10.13
CA PRO A 32 8.13 4.74 10.34
C PRO A 32 7.37 5.27 11.56
N THR A 33 6.09 5.58 11.38
CA THR A 33 5.24 6.08 12.46
C THR A 33 5.37 5.12 13.63
N THR A 34 5.98 5.59 14.72
CA THR A 34 6.09 4.79 15.95
C THR A 34 4.67 4.45 16.39
N ILE A 35 4.38 3.16 16.52
CA ILE A 35 3.09 2.72 17.03
C ILE A 35 2.94 3.20 18.47
N GLN A 36 1.88 3.94 18.77
CA GLN A 36 1.58 4.50 20.09
C GLN A 36 0.26 3.94 20.64
N GLY A 37 0.12 3.96 21.96
CA GLY A 37 -1.10 3.56 22.65
C GLY A 37 -1.14 2.11 23.13
N GLN A 38 -2.24 1.75 23.78
CA GLN A 38 -2.48 0.42 24.33
C GLN A 38 -2.97 -0.54 23.25
N THR A 39 -2.42 -1.76 23.21
CA THR A 39 -2.95 -2.82 22.33
C THR A 39 -4.37 -3.19 22.75
N ILE A 40 -5.33 -3.01 21.84
CA ILE A 40 -6.75 -3.35 22.04
C ILE A 40 -7.20 -4.53 21.17
N ALA A 41 -6.41 -4.93 20.18
CA ALA A 41 -6.63 -6.15 19.39
C ALA A 41 -5.30 -6.88 19.17
N LYS A 42 -5.30 -8.21 19.38
CA LYS A 42 -4.15 -9.11 19.18
C LYS A 42 -4.54 -10.16 18.16
N PRO A 43 -3.73 -10.38 17.12
CA PRO A 43 -4.15 -10.10 15.76
C PRO A 43 -5.56 -10.61 15.46
N ILE A 44 -6.45 -9.70 15.06
CA ILE A 44 -7.78 -10.09 14.58
C ILE A 44 -7.72 -10.36 13.08
N THR A 45 -8.55 -11.31 12.62
CA THR A 45 -8.65 -11.68 11.20
C THR A 45 -9.99 -11.20 10.65
N TYR A 46 -9.97 -10.46 9.55
CA TYR A 46 -11.19 -10.02 8.87
C TYR A 46 -10.95 -9.82 7.38
N GLU A 47 -12.03 -9.78 6.62
CA GLU A 47 -12.00 -9.62 5.18
C GLU A 47 -12.54 -8.24 4.77
N VAL A 48 -11.91 -7.65 3.78
CA VAL A 48 -12.32 -6.39 3.17
C VAL A 48 -12.55 -6.63 1.69
N LEU A 49 -13.73 -6.28 1.20
CA LEU A 49 -13.98 -6.19 -0.24
C LEU A 49 -13.13 -5.07 -0.81
N VAL A 50 -12.39 -5.37 -1.88
CA VAL A 50 -11.48 -4.42 -2.55
C VAL A 50 -11.82 -4.23 -4.02
N LYS A 51 -12.92 -4.84 -4.45
CA LYS A 51 -13.52 -4.70 -5.76
C LYS A 51 -15.02 -4.82 -5.60
N ASN A 52 -15.76 -3.99 -6.31
CA ASN A 52 -17.21 -4.06 -6.31
C ASN A 52 -17.70 -5.27 -7.11
N PRO A 53 -18.35 -6.28 -6.48
CA PRO A 53 -18.86 -7.45 -7.20
C PRO A 53 -20.17 -7.19 -7.95
N ASP A 54 -20.88 -6.10 -7.67
CA ASP A 54 -22.13 -5.70 -8.32
C ASP A 54 -22.04 -4.27 -8.83
N SER A 55 -21.97 -4.09 -10.15
CA SER A 55 -21.87 -2.78 -10.79
C SER A 55 -23.06 -1.85 -10.51
N ASN A 56 -24.17 -2.35 -9.99
CA ASN A 56 -25.33 -1.54 -9.61
C ASN A 56 -25.26 -1.07 -8.15
N ASP A 57 -24.29 -1.56 -7.37
CA ASP A 57 -24.01 -1.07 -6.02
C ASP A 57 -23.13 0.18 -6.07
N GLU A 58 -23.78 1.33 -6.19
CA GLU A 58 -23.09 2.63 -6.22
C GLU A 58 -22.36 2.91 -4.89
N TRP A 59 -22.90 2.45 -3.77
CA TRP A 59 -22.31 2.66 -2.45
C TRP A 59 -20.99 1.90 -2.28
N GLN A 60 -20.94 0.64 -2.72
CA GLN A 60 -19.70 -0.14 -2.71
C GLN A 60 -18.65 0.45 -3.65
N THR A 61 -19.07 1.10 -4.74
CA THR A 61 -18.18 1.84 -5.64
C THR A 61 -17.57 3.04 -4.93
N GLU A 62 -18.39 3.85 -4.25
CA GLU A 62 -17.95 5.02 -3.46
C GLU A 62 -16.98 4.62 -2.35
N CYS A 63 -17.29 3.54 -1.61
CA CYS A 63 -16.40 3.03 -0.55
C CYS A 63 -14.99 2.67 -1.05
N LEU A 64 -14.82 2.39 -2.34
CA LEU A 64 -13.57 1.90 -2.94
C LEU A 64 -12.89 2.92 -3.85
N GLU A 65 -13.49 4.08 -4.10
CA GLU A 65 -13.02 5.05 -5.10
C GLU A 65 -11.58 5.54 -4.85
N ASN A 66 -11.16 5.53 -3.58
CA ASN A 66 -9.86 6.04 -3.13
C ASN A 66 -8.82 4.92 -2.91
N THR A 67 -9.00 3.76 -3.55
CA THR A 67 -8.12 2.60 -3.39
C THR A 67 -7.38 2.25 -4.68
N ASP A 68 -6.05 2.11 -4.63
CA ASP A 68 -5.25 1.55 -5.74
C ASP A 68 -4.78 0.13 -5.42
N ILE A 69 -5.76 -0.77 -5.41
CA ILE A 69 -5.57 -2.18 -5.09
C ILE A 69 -4.70 -2.87 -6.14
N LYS A 70 -4.79 -2.44 -7.39
CA LYS A 70 -4.01 -3.01 -8.49
C LYS A 70 -2.53 -2.72 -8.32
N GLN A 71 -2.16 -1.50 -7.97
CA GLN A 71 -0.77 -1.14 -7.67
C GLN A 71 -0.27 -1.92 -6.45
N MET A 72 -0.97 -1.85 -5.33
CA MET A 72 -0.56 -2.52 -4.08
C MET A 72 -0.39 -4.03 -4.26
N SER A 73 -1.37 -4.71 -4.87
CA SER A 73 -1.30 -6.15 -5.09
C SER A 73 -0.20 -6.54 -6.08
N GLY A 74 0.01 -5.74 -7.13
CA GLY A 74 1.11 -5.92 -8.07
C GLY A 74 2.48 -5.88 -7.38
N ASP A 75 2.69 -4.88 -6.52
CA ASP A 75 3.93 -4.69 -5.77
C ASP A 75 4.19 -5.85 -4.80
N ILE A 76 3.15 -6.31 -4.09
CA ILE A 76 3.27 -7.43 -3.15
C ILE A 76 3.56 -8.73 -3.90
N ILE A 77 2.84 -9.02 -4.99
CA ILE A 77 3.07 -10.21 -5.81
C ILE A 77 4.50 -10.18 -6.37
N HIS A 78 4.97 -9.03 -6.84
CA HIS A 78 6.35 -8.86 -7.30
C HIS A 78 7.36 -9.11 -6.17
N ALA A 79 7.13 -8.55 -4.98
CA ALA A 79 7.99 -8.75 -3.82
C ALA A 79 8.05 -10.22 -3.38
N VAL A 80 6.94 -10.96 -3.47
CA VAL A 80 6.90 -12.41 -3.21
C VAL A 80 7.67 -13.19 -4.29
N LEU A 81 7.47 -12.90 -5.57
CA LEU A 81 8.14 -13.59 -6.69
C LEU A 81 9.65 -13.35 -6.75
N THR A 82 10.11 -12.22 -6.21
CA THR A 82 11.52 -11.86 -6.08
C THR A 82 12.14 -12.30 -4.76
N GLY A 83 11.35 -12.85 -3.83
CA GLY A 83 11.81 -13.33 -2.52
C GLY A 83 12.03 -12.22 -1.49
N LYS A 84 11.64 -10.97 -1.78
CA LYS A 84 11.65 -9.85 -0.82
C LYS A 84 10.63 -10.06 0.31
N LEU A 85 9.50 -10.69 0.00
CA LEU A 85 8.49 -11.12 0.97
C LEU A 85 8.34 -12.65 0.93
N LYS A 86 8.09 -13.24 2.10
CA LYS A 86 7.77 -14.67 2.22
C LYS A 86 6.26 -14.86 2.07
N ALA A 87 5.88 -15.90 1.35
CA ALA A 87 4.50 -16.33 1.20
C ALA A 87 4.32 -17.75 1.75
N TYR A 88 3.19 -17.98 2.39
CA TYR A 88 2.85 -19.24 3.04
C TYR A 88 1.56 -19.79 2.47
N ASP A 89 1.44 -21.11 2.42
CA ASP A 89 0.18 -21.75 2.03
C ASP A 89 -0.90 -21.42 3.06
N TYR A 90 -2.11 -21.16 2.56
CA TYR A 90 -3.22 -20.74 3.41
C TYR A 90 -3.72 -21.86 4.35
N PHE A 91 -3.60 -23.13 3.96
CA PHE A 91 -4.22 -24.25 4.67
C PHE A 91 -3.30 -24.87 5.72
N ASP A 92 -2.02 -25.03 5.42
CA ASP A 92 -1.06 -25.72 6.31
C ASP A 92 0.12 -24.84 6.75
N ASN A 93 0.17 -23.58 6.31
CA ASN A 93 1.16 -22.58 6.67
C ASN A 93 2.61 -22.94 6.31
N HIS A 94 2.85 -23.87 5.37
CA HIS A 94 4.20 -24.13 4.89
C HIS A 94 4.71 -22.95 4.03
N LEU A 95 6.03 -22.73 4.04
CA LEU A 95 6.66 -21.70 3.20
C LEU A 95 6.60 -22.13 1.72
N LEU A 96 5.95 -21.32 0.89
CA LEU A 96 5.78 -21.63 -0.52
C LEU A 96 7.06 -21.41 -1.33
N THR A 97 7.32 -22.33 -2.24
CA THR A 97 8.34 -22.18 -3.28
C THR A 97 7.87 -21.22 -4.37
N LYS A 98 8.83 -20.64 -5.11
CA LYS A 98 8.53 -19.78 -6.28
C LYS A 98 7.68 -20.49 -7.33
N SER A 99 7.85 -21.80 -7.52
CA SER A 99 7.03 -22.62 -8.41
C SER A 99 5.59 -22.72 -7.96
N GLU A 100 5.34 -22.94 -6.67
CA GLU A 100 4.00 -23.03 -6.10
C GLU A 100 3.28 -21.69 -6.19
N ILE A 101 3.97 -20.60 -5.85
CA ILE A 101 3.43 -19.23 -6.01
C ILE A 101 3.00 -19.01 -7.47
N LYS A 102 3.85 -19.35 -8.45
CA LYS A 102 3.50 -19.22 -9.87
C LYS A 102 2.31 -20.09 -10.26
N ALA A 103 2.19 -21.30 -9.71
CA ALA A 103 1.06 -22.19 -9.98
C ALA A 103 -0.25 -21.63 -9.41
N ILE A 104 -0.22 -21.10 -8.19
CA ILE A 104 -1.36 -20.42 -7.55
C ILE A 104 -1.79 -19.22 -8.38
N LEU A 105 -0.85 -18.35 -8.75
CA LEU A 105 -1.14 -17.18 -9.60
C LEU A 105 -1.70 -17.59 -10.97
N LYS A 106 -1.12 -18.60 -11.62
CA LYS A 106 -1.63 -19.11 -12.91
C LYS A 106 -3.08 -19.62 -12.79
N LYS A 107 -3.44 -20.27 -11.68
CA LYS A 107 -4.79 -20.79 -11.42
C LYS A 107 -5.80 -19.67 -11.12
N ASN A 108 -5.35 -18.60 -10.47
CA ASN A 108 -6.21 -17.53 -9.96
C ASN A 108 -6.33 -16.34 -10.94
N GLY A 109 -5.40 -16.23 -11.88
CA GLY A 109 -5.33 -15.14 -12.84
C GLY A 109 -4.40 -14.02 -12.37
N ASN A 110 -4.62 -12.82 -12.89
CA ASN A 110 -3.80 -11.66 -12.56
C ASN A 110 -4.43 -10.86 -11.41
N GLN A 111 -3.76 -9.78 -11.01
CA GLN A 111 -4.21 -8.91 -9.91
C GLN A 111 -5.61 -8.28 -10.13
N ASN A 112 -6.12 -8.21 -11.37
CA ASN A 112 -7.46 -7.68 -11.63
C ASN A 112 -8.59 -8.61 -11.17
N ASN A 113 -8.25 -9.86 -10.84
CA ASN A 113 -9.18 -10.86 -10.34
C ASN A 113 -9.25 -10.89 -8.80
N ILE A 114 -8.47 -10.05 -8.11
CA ILE A 114 -8.53 -9.95 -6.65
C ILE A 114 -9.79 -9.16 -6.29
N GLY A 115 -10.65 -9.76 -5.47
CA GLY A 115 -11.92 -9.16 -5.08
C GLY A 115 -12.04 -8.88 -3.59
N ASN A 116 -11.33 -9.62 -2.75
CA ASN A 116 -11.21 -9.32 -1.32
C ASN A 116 -9.76 -9.52 -0.83
N ILE A 117 -9.49 -8.95 0.34
CA ILE A 117 -8.25 -9.18 1.09
C ILE A 117 -8.64 -9.59 2.50
N GLN A 118 -8.10 -10.71 2.96
CA GLN A 118 -8.13 -11.08 4.37
C GLN A 118 -6.90 -10.48 5.05
N PHE A 119 -7.11 -9.68 6.09
CA PHE A 119 -6.04 -9.07 6.88
C PHE A 119 -5.94 -9.74 8.24
N GLN A 120 -4.71 -9.85 8.75
CA GLN A 120 -4.46 -9.99 10.18
C GLN A 120 -3.86 -8.70 10.73
N GLU A 121 -4.52 -8.08 11.69
CA GLU A 121 -4.13 -6.77 12.21
C GLU A 121 -4.08 -6.70 13.72
N GLU A 122 -3.10 -5.95 14.21
CA GLU A 122 -3.04 -5.46 15.60
C GLU A 122 -3.58 -4.03 15.65
N TRP A 123 -4.38 -3.72 16.65
CA TRP A 123 -4.96 -2.38 16.83
C TRP A 123 -4.46 -1.77 18.14
N TYR A 124 -4.16 -0.47 18.09
CA TYR A 124 -3.60 0.30 19.19
C TYR A 124 -4.42 1.56 19.41
N TRP A 125 -4.86 1.77 20.64
CA TRP A 125 -5.62 2.95 21.05
C TRP A 125 -4.73 3.87 21.86
N ASP A 126 -4.38 5.01 21.27
CA ASP A 126 -3.74 6.11 21.95
C ASP A 126 -4.81 7.01 22.57
N LYS A 127 -5.08 6.77 23.86
CA LYS A 127 -6.06 7.53 24.62
C LYS A 127 -5.69 9.01 24.79
N GLU A 128 -4.40 9.34 24.80
CA GLU A 128 -3.93 10.71 25.06
C GLU A 128 -4.18 11.60 23.85
N ASN A 129 -3.98 11.04 22.66
CA ASN A 129 -4.20 11.75 21.40
C ASN A 129 -5.54 11.41 20.72
N ALA A 130 -6.35 10.51 21.32
CA ALA A 130 -7.58 9.96 20.75
C ALA A 130 -7.39 9.38 19.33
N GLN A 131 -6.31 8.60 19.14
CA GLN A 131 -5.95 8.02 17.85
C GLN A 131 -6.03 6.49 17.86
N LEU A 132 -6.67 5.93 16.83
CA LEU A 132 -6.61 4.51 16.53
C LEU A 132 -5.53 4.26 15.47
N GLN A 133 -4.61 3.36 15.78
CA GLN A 133 -3.59 2.91 14.83
C GLN A 133 -3.80 1.42 14.55
N LYS A 134 -3.72 1.05 13.28
CA LYS A 134 -3.80 -0.34 12.81
C LYS A 134 -2.46 -0.75 12.23
N LYS A 135 -2.00 -1.95 12.58
CA LYS A 135 -0.79 -2.55 12.04
C LYS A 135 -1.14 -3.85 11.34
N VAL A 136 -1.02 -3.86 10.01
CA VAL A 136 -1.18 -5.07 9.21
C VAL A 136 0.01 -5.99 9.42
N LYS A 137 -0.24 -7.19 9.95
CA LYS A 137 0.79 -8.22 10.19
C LYS A 137 0.93 -9.14 8.99
N SER A 138 -0.19 -9.56 8.42
CA SER A 138 -0.23 -10.40 7.22
C SER A 138 -1.48 -10.09 6.39
N LEU A 139 -1.46 -10.52 5.14
CA LEU A 139 -2.63 -10.50 4.27
C LEU A 139 -2.71 -11.72 3.36
N MET A 140 -3.90 -12.01 2.87
CA MET A 140 -4.16 -13.03 1.85
C MET A 140 -5.12 -12.47 0.80
N PHE A 141 -4.77 -12.59 -0.48
CA PHE A 141 -5.63 -12.15 -1.58
C PHE A 141 -6.68 -13.22 -1.90
N GLY A 142 -7.96 -12.87 -1.86
CA GLY A 142 -9.02 -13.73 -2.38
C GLY A 142 -9.41 -13.34 -3.80
N TYR A 143 -9.35 -14.33 -4.68
CA TYR A 143 -9.63 -14.16 -6.10
C TYR A 143 -11.09 -14.51 -6.42
N GLU A 144 -11.76 -13.65 -7.18
CA GLU A 144 -13.16 -13.82 -7.54
C GLU A 144 -13.40 -15.17 -8.24
N ILE A 145 -14.43 -15.87 -7.79
CA ILE A 145 -15.01 -17.03 -8.47
C ILE A 145 -16.30 -16.55 -9.13
N CYS A 146 -16.29 -16.40 -10.45
CA CYS A 146 -17.45 -15.96 -11.21
C CYS A 146 -18.30 -17.14 -11.71
N GLY A 147 -19.62 -16.98 -11.70
CA GLY A 147 -20.57 -17.90 -12.35
C GLY A 147 -20.77 -17.59 -13.83
N GLU A 148 -21.71 -18.30 -14.46
CA GLU A 148 -22.00 -18.22 -15.92
C GLU A 148 -22.40 -16.82 -16.43
N ASN A 149 -22.87 -15.94 -15.55
CA ASN A 149 -23.26 -14.56 -15.86
C ASN A 149 -22.25 -13.51 -15.37
N ASN A 150 -21.00 -13.91 -15.15
CA ASN A 150 -19.94 -13.08 -14.55
C ASN A 150 -20.24 -12.54 -13.15
N LYS A 151 -21.32 -12.99 -12.48
CA LYS A 151 -21.57 -12.63 -11.09
C LYS A 151 -20.59 -13.36 -10.17
N VAL A 152 -20.02 -12.61 -9.23
CA VAL A 152 -19.16 -13.17 -8.18
C VAL A 152 -20.00 -14.11 -7.29
N ARG A 153 -19.49 -15.32 -7.07
CA ARG A 153 -20.10 -16.38 -6.23
C ARG A 153 -19.29 -16.67 -4.97
N GLY A 154 -18.07 -16.15 -4.88
CA GLY A 154 -17.19 -16.31 -3.75
C GLY A 154 -15.77 -15.91 -4.09
N TYR A 155 -14.86 -16.13 -3.14
CA TYR A 155 -13.46 -15.78 -3.27
C TYR A 155 -12.59 -17.00 -2.95
N ARG A 156 -11.65 -17.32 -3.84
CA ARG A 156 -10.68 -18.39 -3.61
C ARG A 156 -9.46 -17.84 -2.89
N ALA A 157 -9.11 -18.44 -1.76
CA ALA A 157 -7.87 -18.13 -1.07
C ALA A 157 -6.64 -18.36 -1.97
N SER A 158 -5.62 -17.52 -1.82
CA SER A 158 -4.32 -17.69 -2.49
C SER A 158 -3.25 -18.12 -1.50
N PHE A 159 -2.31 -17.21 -1.18
CA PHE A 159 -1.25 -17.42 -0.21
C PHE A 159 -1.23 -16.26 0.79
N VAL A 160 -0.77 -16.55 2.01
CA VAL A 160 -0.60 -15.56 3.07
C VAL A 160 0.76 -14.89 2.92
N VAL A 161 0.81 -13.57 2.96
CA VAL A 161 2.04 -12.79 2.92
C VAL A 161 2.24 -12.11 4.28
N ASN A 162 3.36 -12.39 4.94
CA ASN A 162 3.72 -11.71 6.17
C ASN A 162 4.40 -10.37 5.83
N LEU A 163 3.82 -9.28 6.33
CA LEU A 163 4.31 -7.91 6.13
C LEU A 163 5.15 -7.40 7.30
N GLY A 164 5.02 -8.03 8.47
CA GLY A 164 5.87 -7.74 9.62
C GLY A 164 7.28 -8.32 9.43
N ARG A 165 8.32 -7.49 9.60
CA ARG A 165 9.53 -7.95 10.27
C ARG A 165 9.24 -7.80 11.76
N ASP A 166 9.37 -8.89 12.50
CA ASP A 166 9.45 -8.81 13.96
C ASP A 166 10.82 -8.25 14.36
#